data_AF-A0A0B2ST78-F1
#
_entry.id   AF-A0A0B2ST78-F1
#
_cell.length_a   1.000
_cell.length_b   1.000
_cell.length_c   1.000
_cell.angle_alpha   90.00
_cell.angle_beta   90.00
_cell.angle_gamma   90.00
#
_symmetry.space_group_name_H-M   'P 1'
#
loop_
_entity.id
_entity.type
_entity.pdbx_description
1 polymer ?
#
loop_
_entity_poly.entity_id
_entity_poly.type
_entity_poly.pdbx_seq_one_letter_code
_entity_poly.pdbx_strand_id
1 'polypeptide(L)'
;MKNSLVIAFSITICSIAFVISKIVISVLLYKRWRRKHLIHEEGYPGGKIVIFRSSGLKSLKADVILKKTQKLNSKDIIGSGGYGVVYELKLDDSTALAIKRLNRGTAERDKGFERELEAMADIKHRNIVTLHGYYTAPHYNLLIYELMPHGSLDSFLHGRSREKKVLDWPTRYRIAAGAARGISYLHHDCIPHIIHRDIKSSNILLDRNMDARVSDFGLATLMQPTKTHVSTIVAGTFGYLAPEYFDTGRATLQGDVYSFGVVLLELLTGKKPSDEAFMEEGTMLVTWVKAVVRDKKEELVLDNSLGSCSMQEVNKVFSIAMMCLEPDPLKRPTMAEVVSLLEQTEADKLITAS
;
A
#
# COMPACT_ATOMS: atom_id res chain seq x y z
N MET A 1 -30.64 22.23 -47.41
CA MET A 1 -31.12 22.69 -46.09
C MET A 1 -30.81 21.71 -44.96
N LYS A 2 -31.16 20.41 -45.06
CA LYS A 2 -30.84 19.42 -44.00
C LYS A 2 -29.35 19.31 -43.63
N ASN A 3 -28.45 19.28 -44.61
CA ASN A 3 -27.01 19.15 -44.35
C ASN A 3 -26.42 20.39 -43.61
N SER A 4 -26.88 21.58 -43.95
CA SER A 4 -26.44 22.83 -43.28
C SER A 4 -26.87 22.87 -41.81
N LEU A 5 -28.06 22.33 -41.50
CA LEU A 5 -28.57 22.26 -40.13
C LEU A 5 -27.78 21.24 -39.28
N VAL A 6 -27.42 20.10 -39.87
CA VAL A 6 -26.59 19.08 -39.21
C VAL A 6 -25.20 19.61 -38.93
N ILE A 7 -24.57 20.29 -39.90
CA ILE A 7 -23.25 20.91 -39.72
C ILE A 7 -23.29 21.98 -38.62
N ALA A 8 -24.30 22.85 -38.62
CA ALA A 8 -24.46 23.87 -37.58
C ALA A 8 -24.65 23.24 -36.19
N PHE A 9 -25.42 22.17 -36.09
CA PHE A 9 -25.63 21.43 -34.84
C PHE A 9 -24.33 20.78 -34.33
N SER A 10 -23.56 20.11 -35.21
CA SER A 10 -22.27 19.52 -34.87
C SER A 10 -21.25 20.56 -34.41
N ILE A 11 -21.16 21.70 -35.09
CA ILE A 11 -20.28 22.82 -34.69
C ILE A 11 -20.66 23.34 -33.30
N THR A 12 -21.96 23.46 -33.03
CA THR A 12 -22.48 23.94 -31.74
C THR A 12 -22.12 22.95 -30.62
N ILE A 13 -22.29 21.64 -30.84
CA ILE A 13 -21.91 20.61 -29.86
C ILE A 13 -20.40 20.63 -29.59
N CYS A 14 -19.57 20.68 -30.63
CA CYS A 14 -18.11 20.73 -30.47
C CYS A 14 -17.66 21.98 -29.71
N SER A 15 -18.31 23.13 -29.96
CA SER A 15 -18.02 24.40 -29.28
C SER A 15 -18.39 24.33 -27.79
N ILE A 16 -19.56 23.77 -27.47
CA ILE A 16 -20.00 23.56 -26.08
C ILE A 16 -19.05 22.59 -25.37
N ALA A 17 -18.70 21.46 -26.00
CA ALA A 17 -17.78 20.47 -25.43
C ALA A 17 -16.38 21.06 -25.15
N PHE A 18 -15.88 21.91 -26.06
CA PHE A 18 -14.60 22.62 -25.87
C PHE A 18 -14.65 23.58 -24.67
N VAL A 19 -15.72 24.37 -24.54
CA VAL A 19 -15.91 25.29 -23.42
C VAL A 19 -16.00 24.53 -22.09
N ILE A 20 -16.78 23.44 -22.05
CA ILE A 20 -16.88 22.57 -20.86
C ILE A 20 -15.51 22.00 -20.50
N SER A 21 -14.75 21.50 -21.48
CA SER A 21 -13.39 20.99 -21.25
C SER A 21 -12.48 22.04 -20.63
N LYS A 22 -12.51 23.29 -21.11
CA LYS A 22 -11.71 24.39 -20.54
C LYS A 22 -12.14 24.77 -19.13
N ILE A 23 -13.45 24.78 -18.85
CA ILE A 23 -13.95 25.01 -17.49
C ILE A 23 -13.49 23.90 -16.55
N VAL A 24 -13.60 22.63 -16.95
CA VAL A 24 -13.13 21.49 -16.16
C VAL A 24 -11.63 21.59 -15.91
N ILE A 25 -10.82 21.85 -16.94
CA ILE A 25 -9.37 22.05 -16.81
C ILE A 25 -9.07 23.22 -15.86
N SER A 26 -9.75 24.36 -16.02
CA SER A 26 -9.57 25.52 -15.15
C SER A 26 -9.94 25.22 -13.70
N VAL A 27 -11.03 24.48 -13.45
CA VAL A 27 -11.43 24.05 -12.10
C VAL A 27 -10.41 23.06 -11.53
N LEU A 28 -9.88 22.13 -12.33
CA LEU A 28 -8.85 21.19 -11.90
C LEU A 28 -7.53 21.90 -11.59
N LEU A 29 -7.11 22.85 -12.44
CA LEU A 29 -5.94 23.70 -12.22
C LEU A 29 -6.11 24.59 -11.00
N TYR A 30 -7.29 25.20 -10.81
CA TYR A 30 -7.61 25.98 -9.62
C TYR A 30 -7.63 25.11 -8.36
N LYS A 31 -8.22 23.91 -8.40
CA LYS A 31 -8.17 22.96 -7.27
C LYS A 31 -6.74 22.53 -6.96
N ARG A 32 -5.91 22.30 -7.99
CA ARG A 32 -4.48 21.95 -7.84
C ARG A 32 -3.68 23.13 -7.26
N TRP A 33 -3.88 24.34 -7.78
CA TRP A 33 -3.29 25.57 -7.28
C TRP A 33 -3.72 25.86 -5.83
N ARG A 34 -5.02 25.77 -5.54
CA ARG A 34 -5.59 25.95 -4.20
C ARG A 34 -5.05 24.90 -3.23
N ARG A 35 -4.88 23.64 -3.64
CA ARG A 35 -4.22 22.59 -2.84
C ARG A 35 -2.76 22.95 -2.52
N LYS A 36 -2.00 23.39 -3.53
CA LYS A 36 -0.61 23.85 -3.38
C LYS A 36 -0.49 25.06 -2.43
N HIS A 37 -1.48 25.95 -2.42
CA HIS A 37 -1.56 27.09 -1.50
C HIS A 37 -2.30 26.80 -0.18
N LEU A 38 -2.78 25.57 0.03
CA LEU A 38 -3.45 25.15 1.27
C LEU A 38 -2.47 24.62 2.32
N ILE A 39 -1.18 24.54 1.98
CA ILE A 39 -0.09 24.13 2.85
C ILE A 39 0.07 25.18 3.96
N HIS A 40 -0.19 24.79 5.20
CA HIS A 40 0.11 25.63 6.35
C HIS A 40 1.57 25.42 6.74
N GLU A 41 2.41 26.41 6.48
CA GLU A 41 3.85 26.38 6.79
C GLU A 41 4.10 27.23 8.03
N GLU A 42 4.62 26.62 9.09
CA GLU A 42 5.12 27.35 10.26
C GLU A 42 6.58 26.98 10.48
N GLY A 43 7.43 27.99 10.57
CA GLY A 43 8.82 27.84 11.00
C GLY A 43 8.88 27.72 12.51
N TYR A 44 9.49 26.66 13.01
CA TYR A 44 9.81 26.49 14.43
C TYR A 44 11.33 26.62 14.62
N PRO A 45 11.81 27.02 15.81
CA PRO A 45 13.23 26.93 16.13
C PRO A 45 13.69 25.47 15.95
N GLY A 46 14.44 25.18 14.89
CA GLY A 46 14.97 23.84 14.60
C GLY A 46 14.32 23.07 13.44
N GLY A 47 13.33 23.60 12.70
CA GLY A 47 12.79 22.92 11.51
C GLY A 47 11.50 23.51 10.91
N LYS A 48 10.99 22.85 9.86
CA LYS A 48 9.75 23.21 9.13
C LYS A 48 8.72 22.07 9.23
N ILE A 49 7.51 22.40 9.69
CA ILE A 49 6.36 21.47 9.68
C ILE A 49 5.40 21.83 8.55
N VAL A 50 4.84 20.80 7.91
CA VAL A 50 3.82 20.89 6.88
C VAL A 50 2.71 19.91 7.21
N ILE A 51 1.48 20.41 7.34
CA ILE A 51 0.28 19.59 7.51
C ILE A 51 -0.60 19.69 6.27
N PHE A 52 -0.94 18.54 5.69
CA PHE A 52 -1.88 18.44 4.58
C PHE A 52 -3.30 18.59 5.13
N ARG A 53 -4.08 19.54 4.60
CA ARG A 53 -5.45 19.78 5.09
C ARG A 53 -6.35 18.60 4.73
N SER A 54 -6.53 17.66 5.66
CA SER A 54 -7.56 16.62 5.57
C SER A 54 -8.83 17.09 6.32
N SER A 55 -9.99 16.60 5.88
CA SER A 55 -11.29 16.96 6.46
C SER A 55 -11.46 16.55 7.93
N GLY A 56 -10.67 15.59 8.42
CA GLY A 56 -10.70 15.11 9.81
C GLY A 56 -9.71 15.79 10.76
N LEU A 57 -8.74 16.56 10.24
CA LEU A 57 -7.67 17.18 11.04
C LEU A 57 -7.81 18.71 11.20
N LYS A 58 -8.98 19.28 10.87
CA LYS A 58 -9.20 20.74 10.82
C LYS A 58 -8.93 21.50 12.13
N SER A 59 -8.81 20.82 13.28
CA SER A 59 -8.48 21.44 14.58
C SER A 59 -7.04 21.22 15.05
N LEU A 60 -6.23 20.42 14.36
CA LEU A 60 -4.90 20.05 14.84
C LEU A 60 -3.88 21.11 14.48
N LYS A 61 -3.54 21.93 15.47
CA LYS A 61 -2.48 22.93 15.35
C LYS A 61 -1.12 22.25 15.32
N ALA A 62 -0.29 22.66 14.36
CA ALA A 62 1.05 22.12 14.17
C ALA A 62 1.92 22.21 15.44
N ASP A 63 1.72 23.28 16.24
CA ASP A 63 2.43 23.50 17.51
C ASP A 63 2.16 22.40 18.55
N VAL A 64 0.91 21.93 18.64
CA VAL A 64 0.51 20.88 19.58
C VAL A 64 1.17 19.55 19.22
N ILE A 65 1.18 19.20 17.93
CA ILE A 65 1.82 17.98 17.43
C ILE A 65 3.30 18.01 17.79
N LEU A 66 4.02 19.07 17.43
CA LEU A 66 5.46 19.18 17.70
C LEU A 66 5.79 19.14 19.20
N LYS A 67 5.05 19.87 20.04
CA LYS A 67 5.24 19.88 21.51
C LYS A 67 5.06 18.48 22.11
N LYS A 68 4.06 17.72 21.65
CA LYS A 68 3.84 16.34 22.14
C LYS A 68 4.88 15.38 21.56
N THR A 69 5.26 15.52 20.29
CA THR A 69 6.31 14.71 19.67
C THR A 69 7.65 14.82 20.40
N GLN A 70 8.01 15.99 20.92
CA GLN A 70 9.23 16.18 21.72
C GLN A 70 9.23 15.41 23.05
N LYS A 71 8.06 14.96 23.52
CA LYS A 71 7.91 14.19 24.77
C LYS A 71 7.86 12.67 24.54
N LEU A 72 7.87 12.22 23.28
CA LEU A 72 7.86 10.80 22.95
C LEU A 72 9.15 10.13 23.43
N ASN A 73 8.99 8.94 23.99
CA ASN A 73 10.07 8.13 24.53
C ASN A 73 9.95 6.67 24.05
N SER A 74 10.79 5.78 24.59
CA SER A 74 10.83 4.38 24.17
C SER A 74 9.53 3.61 24.41
N LYS A 75 8.70 4.03 25.38
CA LYS A 75 7.41 3.38 25.66
C LYS A 75 6.35 3.66 24.58
N ASP A 76 6.55 4.72 23.80
CA ASP A 76 5.62 5.12 22.74
C ASP A 76 5.99 4.45 21.40
N ILE A 77 7.05 3.64 21.35
CA ILE A 77 7.48 2.95 20.12
C ILE A 77 6.49 1.84 19.78
N ILE A 78 5.93 1.89 18.58
CA ILE A 78 5.03 0.88 18.02
C ILE A 78 5.66 0.10 16.86
N GLY A 79 6.81 0.54 16.36
CA GLY A 79 7.57 -0.17 15.34
C GLY A 79 8.98 0.39 15.20
N SER A 80 9.94 -0.47 14.83
CA SER A 80 11.32 -0.07 14.57
C SER A 80 11.95 -0.96 13.50
N GLY A 81 12.64 -0.37 12.53
CA GLY A 81 13.30 -1.13 11.46
C GLY A 81 14.28 -0.29 10.64
N GLY A 82 14.68 -0.81 9.48
CA GLY A 82 15.62 -0.14 8.57
C GLY A 82 15.14 1.23 8.08
N TYR A 83 13.83 1.47 8.10
CA TYR A 83 13.17 2.71 7.69
C TYR A 83 12.83 3.63 8.87
N GLY A 84 13.51 3.49 10.02
CA GLY A 84 13.35 4.36 11.18
C GLY A 84 12.49 3.79 12.29
N VAL A 85 12.06 4.67 13.19
CA VAL A 85 11.29 4.32 14.40
C VAL A 85 9.92 4.99 14.31
N VAL A 86 8.86 4.21 14.55
CA VAL A 86 7.48 4.67 14.54
C VAL A 86 6.98 4.76 15.97
N TYR A 87 6.44 5.91 16.32
CA TYR A 87 5.89 6.21 17.64
C TYR A 87 4.37 6.41 17.56
N GLU A 88 3.64 5.98 18.57
CA GLU A 88 2.26 6.39 18.80
C GLU A 88 2.24 7.78 19.45
N LEU A 89 1.53 8.72 18.85
CA LEU A 89 1.32 10.06 19.38
C LEU A 89 -0.16 10.26 19.73
N LYS A 90 -0.49 10.19 21.02
CA LYS A 90 -1.84 10.49 21.52
C LYS A 90 -2.04 12.00 21.64
N LEU A 91 -2.97 12.53 20.85
CA LEU A 91 -3.31 13.96 20.87
C LEU A 91 -4.37 14.25 21.93
N ASP A 92 -5.43 13.44 21.94
CA ASP A 92 -6.51 13.39 22.92
C ASP A 92 -7.01 11.94 23.05
N ASP A 93 -8.06 11.70 23.84
CA ASP A 93 -8.58 10.35 24.12
C ASP A 93 -9.13 9.64 22.87
N SER A 94 -9.48 10.39 21.83
CA SER A 94 -10.09 9.88 20.60
C SER A 94 -9.13 9.86 19.40
N THR A 95 -8.09 10.69 19.44
CA THR A 95 -7.20 10.96 18.30
C THR A 95 -5.77 10.59 18.61
N ALA A 96 -5.22 9.67 17.82
CA ALA A 96 -3.83 9.27 17.87
C ALA A 96 -3.23 9.22 16.46
N LEU A 97 -1.94 9.49 16.36
CA LEU A 97 -1.16 9.53 15.12
C LEU A 97 0.02 8.56 15.20
N ALA A 98 0.50 8.12 14.04
CA ALA A 98 1.76 7.40 13.93
C ALA A 98 2.85 8.37 13.45
N ILE A 99 3.91 8.55 14.25
CA ILE A 99 5.04 9.43 13.95
C ILE A 99 6.23 8.57 13.55
N LYS A 100 6.53 8.50 12.25
CA LYS A 100 7.70 7.80 11.73
C LYS A 100 8.88 8.77 11.73
N ARG A 101 9.84 8.54 12.63
CA ARG A 101 11.08 9.29 12.75
C ARG A 101 12.17 8.65 11.91
N LEU A 102 12.69 9.44 10.98
CA LEU A 102 13.82 9.12 10.12
C LEU A 102 15.00 9.97 10.59
N ASN A 103 16.03 9.32 11.16
CA ASN A 103 17.26 10.03 11.47
C ASN A 103 17.95 10.42 10.15
N ARG A 104 18.36 11.68 10.01
CA ARG A 104 19.17 12.10 8.87
C ARG A 104 20.52 11.41 8.97
N GLY A 105 20.96 10.82 7.87
CA GLY A 105 22.10 9.90 7.86
C GLY A 105 22.87 10.04 6.56
N THR A 106 23.16 8.91 5.90
CA THR A 106 23.74 8.92 4.55
C THR A 106 22.75 9.51 3.55
N ALA A 107 23.26 10.02 2.41
CA ALA A 107 22.43 10.57 1.33
C ALA A 107 21.33 9.60 0.85
N GLU A 108 21.49 8.29 1.02
CA GLU A 108 20.47 7.29 0.68
C GLU A 108 19.28 7.26 1.65
N ARG A 109 19.48 7.50 2.95
CA ARG A 109 18.39 7.58 3.93
C ARG A 109 17.56 8.85 3.73
N ASP A 110 18.20 9.94 3.35
CA ASP A 110 17.53 11.20 3.04
C ASP A 110 16.64 11.07 1.79
N LYS A 111 17.05 10.27 0.79
CA LYS A 111 16.22 9.92 -0.37
C LYS A 111 14.95 9.14 0.00
N GLY A 112 14.97 8.33 1.07
CA GLY A 112 13.78 7.59 1.51
C GLY A 112 12.64 8.51 1.94
N PHE A 113 12.98 9.57 2.68
CA PHE A 113 12.03 10.61 3.07
C PHE A 113 11.44 11.35 1.86
N GLU A 114 12.30 11.77 0.92
CA GLU A 114 11.87 12.48 -0.28
C GLU A 114 10.97 11.61 -1.16
N ARG A 115 11.33 10.33 -1.38
CA ARG A 115 10.49 9.38 -2.13
C ARG A 115 9.12 9.19 -1.49
N GLU A 116 9.09 8.99 -0.18
CA GLU A 116 7.86 8.78 0.56
C GLU A 116 6.96 10.03 0.49
N LEU A 117 7.54 11.24 0.58
CA LEU A 117 6.81 12.48 0.34
C LEU A 117 6.29 12.62 -1.09
N GLU A 118 7.14 12.39 -2.08
CA GLU A 118 6.77 12.49 -3.51
C GLU A 118 5.66 11.51 -3.88
N ALA A 119 5.70 10.28 -3.35
CA ALA A 119 4.67 9.29 -3.57
C ALA A 119 3.37 9.64 -2.84
N MET A 120 3.44 10.05 -1.56
CA MET A 120 2.27 10.10 -0.68
C MET A 120 1.55 11.45 -0.62
N ALA A 121 2.19 12.56 -1.03
CA ALA A 121 1.65 13.90 -0.82
C ALA A 121 0.25 14.12 -1.44
N ASP A 122 -0.07 13.43 -2.54
CA ASP A 122 -1.34 13.54 -3.25
C ASP A 122 -2.17 12.24 -3.26
N ILE A 123 -1.73 11.17 -2.57
CA ILE A 123 -2.51 9.93 -2.46
C ILE A 123 -3.65 10.09 -1.45
N LYS A 124 -4.86 9.69 -1.87
CA LYS A 124 -5.97 9.45 -0.94
C LYS A 124 -6.79 8.26 -1.40
N HIS A 125 -6.60 7.12 -0.74
CA HIS A 125 -7.31 5.89 -1.03
C HIS A 125 -7.67 5.16 0.26
N ARG A 126 -8.83 4.48 0.29
CA ARG A 126 -9.34 3.80 1.49
C ARG A 126 -8.50 2.60 1.94
N ASN A 127 -7.66 2.06 1.05
CA ASN A 127 -6.76 0.94 1.35
C ASN A 127 -5.27 1.34 1.33
N ILE A 128 -4.98 2.63 1.53
CA ILE A 128 -3.62 3.16 1.70
C ILE A 128 -3.62 3.99 2.98
N VAL A 129 -2.54 3.93 3.77
CA VAL A 129 -2.40 4.74 4.99
C VAL A 129 -2.29 6.22 4.61
N THR A 130 -3.05 7.07 5.30
CA THR A 130 -3.05 8.50 5.01
C THR A 130 -1.83 9.20 5.63
N LEU A 131 -1.00 9.84 4.79
CA LEU A 131 0.00 10.79 5.26
C LEU A 131 -0.70 12.12 5.58
N HIS A 132 -0.61 12.58 6.83
CA HIS A 132 -1.19 13.85 7.29
C HIS A 132 -0.22 15.02 7.20
N GLY A 133 1.07 14.76 7.17
CA GLY A 133 2.07 15.81 7.09
C GLY A 133 3.47 15.31 7.39
N TYR A 134 4.40 16.24 7.47
CA TYR A 134 5.78 15.96 7.79
C TYR A 134 6.42 17.12 8.55
N TYR A 135 7.51 16.81 9.24
CA TYR A 135 8.40 17.78 9.84
C TYR A 135 9.82 17.50 9.37
N THR A 136 10.52 18.54 8.94
CA THR A 136 11.92 18.43 8.50
C THR A 136 12.81 19.33 9.34
N ALA A 137 13.86 18.76 9.91
CA ALA A 137 14.83 19.43 10.75
C ALA A 137 16.25 19.04 10.36
N PRO A 138 17.30 19.80 10.75
CA PRO A 138 18.68 19.51 10.36
C PRO A 138 19.18 18.09 10.67
N HIS A 139 18.66 17.44 11.73
CA HIS A 139 19.14 16.14 12.21
C HIS A 139 18.16 14.98 12.05
N TYR A 140 16.88 15.25 11.78
CA TYR A 140 15.87 14.22 11.60
C TYR A 140 14.69 14.74 10.78
N ASN A 141 14.00 13.83 10.12
CA ASN A 141 12.72 14.07 9.48
C ASN A 141 11.65 13.24 10.20
N LEU A 142 10.42 13.74 10.23
CA LEU A 142 9.25 13.05 10.73
C LEU A 142 8.20 12.97 9.62
N LEU A 143 7.57 11.81 9.49
CA LEU A 143 6.35 11.63 8.73
C LEU A 143 5.21 11.38 9.71
N ILE A 144 4.10 12.07 9.50
CA ILE A 144 2.94 12.10 10.39
C ILE A 144 1.81 11.35 9.69
N TYR A 145 1.50 10.15 10.15
CA TYR A 145 0.50 9.27 9.58
C TYR A 145 -0.73 9.14 10.47
N GLU A 146 -1.85 8.75 9.85
CA GLU A 146 -2.98 8.16 10.55
C GLU A 146 -2.53 6.90 11.32
N LEU A 147 -2.94 6.75 12.57
CA LEU A 147 -2.60 5.56 13.36
C LEU A 147 -3.48 4.37 12.97
N MET A 148 -2.86 3.24 12.67
CA MET A 148 -3.52 1.95 12.47
C MET A 148 -3.53 1.16 13.78
N PRO A 149 -4.67 1.09 14.50
CA PRO A 149 -4.70 0.62 15.89
C PRO A 149 -4.47 -0.89 16.04
N HIS A 150 -4.68 -1.66 14.97
CA HIS A 150 -4.41 -3.10 14.98
C HIS A 150 -2.98 -3.43 14.53
N GLY A 151 -2.19 -2.44 14.11
CA GLY A 151 -0.82 -2.67 13.66
C GLY A 151 -0.77 -3.42 12.32
N SER A 152 0.27 -4.24 12.13
CA SER A 152 0.55 -4.91 10.85
C SER A 152 -0.07 -6.30 10.74
N LEU A 153 -0.35 -6.74 9.51
CA LEU A 153 -0.79 -8.10 9.21
C LEU A 153 0.25 -9.15 9.64
N ASP A 154 1.56 -8.88 9.48
CA ASP A 154 2.63 -9.76 9.99
C ASP A 154 2.48 -10.06 11.48
N SER A 155 2.07 -9.06 12.29
CA SER A 155 1.87 -9.26 13.72
C SER A 155 0.71 -10.21 14.07
N PHE A 156 -0.30 -10.31 13.21
CA PHE A 156 -1.39 -11.27 13.39
C PHE A 156 -1.02 -12.68 12.91
N LEU A 157 -0.32 -12.79 11.78
CA LEU A 157 0.07 -14.08 11.21
C LEU A 157 1.20 -14.73 12.01
N HIS A 158 2.20 -13.93 12.40
CA HIS A 158 3.50 -14.42 12.88
C HIS A 158 3.85 -13.96 14.31
N GLY A 159 3.01 -13.12 14.92
CA GLY A 159 3.25 -12.56 16.25
C GLY A 159 3.16 -13.61 17.37
N ARG A 160 4.04 -13.50 18.37
CA ARG A 160 4.14 -14.42 19.53
C ARG A 160 3.17 -14.10 20.69
N SER A 161 2.07 -13.39 20.43
CA SER A 161 1.15 -12.96 21.50
C SER A 161 0.53 -14.15 22.24
N ARG A 162 0.46 -14.07 23.58
CA ARG A 162 -0.22 -15.05 24.45
C ARG A 162 -1.71 -15.16 24.15
N GLU A 163 -2.30 -14.07 23.67
CA GLU A 163 -3.62 -14.02 23.05
C GLU A 163 -3.42 -13.98 21.54
N LYS A 164 -3.25 -15.16 20.93
CA LYS A 164 -3.10 -15.26 19.48
C LYS A 164 -4.43 -14.80 18.86
N LYS A 165 -4.47 -13.55 18.36
CA LYS A 165 -5.63 -13.02 17.65
C LYS A 165 -5.79 -13.83 16.37
N VAL A 166 -6.75 -14.75 16.37
CA VAL A 166 -7.02 -15.63 15.23
C VAL A 166 -7.61 -14.79 14.11
N LEU A 167 -6.97 -14.80 12.94
CA LEU A 167 -7.53 -14.25 11.71
C LEU A 167 -8.28 -15.36 10.98
N ASP A 168 -9.60 -15.30 11.07
CA ASP A 168 -10.49 -16.19 10.32
C ASP A 168 -10.43 -15.94 8.81
N TRP A 169 -10.88 -16.92 8.04
CA TRP A 169 -10.86 -16.86 6.58
C TRP A 169 -11.59 -15.63 6.01
N PRO A 170 -12.82 -15.27 6.43
CA PRO A 170 -13.50 -14.08 5.91
C PRO A 170 -12.69 -12.80 6.11
N THR A 171 -12.02 -12.64 7.25
CA THR A 171 -11.17 -11.47 7.51
C THR A 171 -9.92 -11.49 6.64
N ARG A 172 -9.24 -12.64 6.49
CA ARG A 172 -8.07 -12.77 5.60
C ARG A 172 -8.42 -12.46 4.15
N TYR A 173 -9.58 -12.92 3.68
CA TYR A 173 -10.08 -12.65 2.34
C TYR A 173 -10.32 -11.15 2.11
N ARG A 174 -11.00 -10.50 3.06
CA ARG A 174 -11.24 -9.05 3.00
C ARG A 174 -9.95 -8.24 3.04
N ILE A 175 -8.97 -8.68 3.83
CA ILE A 175 -7.62 -8.08 3.88
C ILE A 175 -6.93 -8.23 2.52
N ALA A 176 -6.96 -9.41 1.91
CA ALA A 176 -6.39 -9.65 0.57
C ALA A 176 -7.01 -8.71 -0.47
N ALA A 177 -8.34 -8.66 -0.54
CA ALA A 177 -9.05 -7.79 -1.47
C ALA A 177 -8.77 -6.29 -1.21
N GLY A 178 -8.73 -5.88 0.05
CA GLY A 178 -8.38 -4.51 0.44
C GLY A 178 -6.97 -4.12 0.02
N ALA A 179 -5.98 -4.95 0.34
CA ALA A 179 -4.60 -4.71 -0.07
C ALA A 179 -4.47 -4.68 -1.60
N ALA A 180 -5.11 -5.60 -2.33
CA ALA A 180 -5.13 -5.62 -3.78
C ALA A 180 -5.68 -4.30 -4.37
N ARG A 181 -6.79 -3.78 -3.84
CA ARG A 181 -7.36 -2.47 -4.23
C ARG A 181 -6.38 -1.33 -3.99
N GLY A 182 -5.69 -1.34 -2.85
CA GLY A 182 -4.66 -0.34 -2.53
C GLY A 182 -3.52 -0.34 -3.54
N ILE A 183 -2.98 -1.51 -3.88
CA ILE A 183 -1.88 -1.64 -4.83
C ILE A 183 -2.35 -1.32 -6.26
N SER A 184 -3.55 -1.78 -6.63
CA SER A 184 -4.15 -1.46 -7.94
C SER A 184 -4.28 0.04 -8.16
N TYR A 185 -4.73 0.79 -7.15
CA TYR A 185 -4.77 2.26 -7.20
C TYR A 185 -3.39 2.88 -7.49
N LEU A 186 -2.32 2.38 -6.85
CA LEU A 186 -0.96 2.85 -7.10
C LEU A 186 -0.50 2.61 -8.54
N HIS A 187 -0.90 1.48 -9.12
CA HIS A 187 -0.47 1.06 -10.45
C HIS A 187 -1.28 1.69 -11.58
N HIS A 188 -2.58 1.91 -11.37
CA HIS A 188 -3.52 2.22 -12.46
C HIS A 188 -4.14 3.61 -12.36
N ASP A 189 -4.34 4.14 -11.15
CA ASP A 189 -5.02 5.42 -10.93
C ASP A 189 -4.05 6.58 -10.64
N CYS A 190 -2.86 6.28 -10.11
CA CYS A 190 -1.80 7.26 -9.91
C CYS A 190 -1.08 7.61 -11.21
N ILE A 191 -0.87 8.90 -11.45
CA ILE A 191 -0.04 9.43 -12.54
C ILE A 191 0.98 10.43 -11.96
N PRO A 192 2.29 10.15 -12.02
CA PRO A 192 2.92 8.91 -12.53
C PRO A 192 2.51 7.66 -11.73
N HIS A 193 2.64 6.48 -12.34
CA HIS A 193 2.39 5.21 -11.65
C HIS A 193 3.38 5.05 -10.49
N ILE A 194 2.95 4.41 -9.41
CA ILE A 194 3.77 4.24 -8.21
C ILE A 194 4.10 2.75 -8.06
N ILE A 195 5.38 2.42 -8.13
CA ILE A 195 5.89 1.09 -7.82
C ILE A 195 6.30 1.10 -6.34
N HIS A 196 5.66 0.28 -5.51
CA HIS A 196 5.85 0.28 -4.06
C HIS A 196 7.19 -0.33 -3.65
N ARG A 197 7.58 -1.44 -4.28
CA ARG A 197 8.84 -2.20 -4.10
C ARG A 197 9.06 -2.91 -2.77
N ASP A 198 8.22 -2.67 -1.77
CA ASP A 198 8.27 -3.38 -0.48
C ASP A 198 6.90 -3.87 -0.02
N ILE A 199 6.13 -4.50 -0.93
CA ILE A 199 4.85 -5.14 -0.57
C ILE A 199 5.14 -6.40 0.26
N LYS A 200 4.63 -6.43 1.48
CA LYS A 200 4.78 -7.54 2.44
C LYS A 200 3.75 -7.41 3.56
N SER A 201 3.52 -8.49 4.31
CA SER A 201 2.57 -8.51 5.43
C SER A 201 2.87 -7.48 6.52
N SER A 202 4.13 -7.12 6.77
CA SER A 202 4.48 -6.06 7.76
C SER A 202 4.20 -4.63 7.27
N ASN A 203 4.02 -4.42 5.96
CA ASN A 203 3.67 -3.14 5.36
C ASN A 203 2.17 -3.03 5.00
N ILE A 204 1.38 -4.05 5.32
CA ILE A 204 -0.09 -4.01 5.26
C ILE A 204 -0.59 -3.84 6.69
N LEU A 205 -1.07 -2.64 7.01
CA LEU A 205 -1.60 -2.32 8.33
C LEU A 205 -3.12 -2.51 8.36
N LEU A 206 -3.67 -2.67 9.56
CA LEU A 206 -5.08 -2.92 9.78
C LEU A 206 -5.72 -1.76 10.56
N ASP A 207 -6.78 -1.20 10.00
CA ASP A 207 -7.53 -0.12 10.65
C ASP A 207 -8.51 -0.66 11.71
N ARG A 208 -9.33 0.23 12.30
CA ARG A 208 -10.31 -0.11 13.36
C ARG A 208 -11.30 -1.20 12.96
N ASN A 209 -11.58 -1.35 11.66
CA ASN A 209 -12.54 -2.33 11.13
C ASN A 209 -11.86 -3.61 10.64
N MET A 210 -10.55 -3.79 10.89
CA MET A 210 -9.73 -4.85 10.31
C MET A 210 -9.61 -4.76 8.77
N ASP A 211 -9.80 -3.57 8.20
CA ASP A 211 -9.58 -3.33 6.77
C ASP A 211 -8.09 -3.04 6.51
N ALA A 212 -7.59 -3.57 5.38
CA ALA A 212 -6.20 -3.45 4.97
C ALA A 212 -5.85 -2.04 4.46
N ARG A 213 -4.67 -1.55 4.88
CA ARG A 213 -4.07 -0.27 4.48
C ARG A 213 -2.60 -0.48 4.13
N VAL A 214 -2.26 -0.32 2.84
CA VAL A 214 -0.86 -0.38 2.37
C VAL A 214 -0.08 0.82 2.93
N SER A 215 1.13 0.57 3.40
CA SER A 215 1.97 1.51 4.13
C SER A 215 3.46 1.37 3.76
N ASP A 216 4.28 2.30 4.25
CA ASP A 216 5.74 2.33 4.08
C ASP A 216 6.22 2.47 2.62
N PHE A 217 6.19 3.70 2.14
CA PHE A 217 6.58 4.07 0.78
C PHE A 217 8.05 4.51 0.67
N GLY A 218 8.89 4.16 1.66
CA GLY A 218 10.30 4.59 1.70
C GLY A 218 11.16 4.09 0.53
N LEU A 219 10.74 3.01 -0.14
CA LEU A 219 11.37 2.48 -1.35
C LEU A 219 10.64 2.82 -2.65
N ALA A 220 9.48 3.48 -2.56
CA ALA A 220 8.61 3.69 -3.71
C ALA A 220 9.30 4.51 -4.81
N THR A 221 8.93 4.23 -6.06
CA THR A 221 9.45 4.96 -7.23
C THR A 221 8.33 5.34 -8.18
N LEU A 222 8.43 6.55 -8.74
CA LEU A 222 7.49 7.07 -9.73
C LEU A 222 7.89 6.60 -11.14
N MET A 223 6.95 5.95 -11.85
CA MET A 223 7.12 5.48 -13.21
C MET A 223 6.18 6.25 -14.15
N GLN A 224 6.75 6.93 -15.14
CA GLN A 224 5.95 7.62 -16.15
C GLN A 224 5.17 6.59 -17.01
N PRO A 225 3.94 6.90 -17.47
CA PRO A 225 3.14 5.98 -18.29
C PRO A 225 3.83 5.51 -19.57
N THR A 226 4.80 6.28 -20.08
CA THR A 226 5.59 5.94 -21.28
C THR A 226 6.75 4.99 -21.00
N LYS A 227 6.96 4.57 -19.75
CA LYS A 227 8.08 3.74 -19.32
C LYS A 227 7.57 2.36 -18.90
N THR A 228 8.40 1.35 -19.13
CA THR A 228 8.10 -0.04 -18.75
C THR A 228 8.70 -0.44 -17.40
N HIS A 229 9.71 0.30 -16.94
CA HIS A 229 10.42 0.04 -15.69
C HIS A 229 11.14 1.30 -15.18
N VAL A 230 11.62 1.22 -13.94
CA VAL A 230 12.54 2.16 -13.33
C VAL A 230 13.82 1.42 -12.93
N SER A 231 14.96 1.81 -13.49
CA SER A 231 16.26 1.27 -13.06
C SER A 231 16.66 1.90 -11.72
N THR A 232 16.88 1.05 -10.72
CA THR A 232 17.22 1.47 -9.35
C THR A 232 18.04 0.40 -8.66
N ILE A 233 18.72 0.74 -7.56
CA ILE A 233 19.33 -0.26 -6.68
C ILE A 233 18.30 -1.32 -6.28
N VAL A 234 18.72 -2.58 -6.22
CA VAL A 234 17.89 -3.66 -5.68
C VAL A 234 17.70 -3.41 -4.19
N ALA A 235 16.45 -3.21 -3.79
CA ALA A 235 16.08 -3.03 -2.39
C ALA A 235 14.65 -3.55 -2.19
N GLY A 236 14.37 -4.02 -0.98
CA GLY A 236 13.12 -4.63 -0.57
C GLY A 236 13.41 -5.79 0.38
N THR A 237 12.38 -6.58 0.70
CA THR A 237 12.50 -7.66 1.68
C THR A 237 12.74 -9.01 0.99
N PHE A 238 13.81 -9.71 1.39
CA PHE A 238 14.09 -11.07 0.92
C PHE A 238 12.89 -12.00 1.16
N GLY A 239 12.60 -12.88 0.20
CA GLY A 239 11.39 -13.72 0.19
C GLY A 239 10.22 -13.11 -0.58
N TYR A 240 10.18 -11.78 -0.76
CA TYR A 240 9.13 -11.08 -1.51
C TYR A 240 9.59 -10.53 -2.86
N LEU A 241 10.91 -10.43 -3.07
CA LEU A 241 11.49 -9.88 -4.30
C LEU A 241 11.20 -10.79 -5.50
N ALA A 242 10.72 -10.18 -6.58
CA ALA A 242 10.57 -10.85 -7.85
C ALA A 242 11.95 -11.23 -8.43
N PRO A 243 12.11 -12.42 -9.02
CA PRO A 243 13.40 -12.93 -9.47
C PRO A 243 14.04 -12.02 -10.53
N GLU A 244 13.26 -11.55 -11.50
CA GLU A 244 13.77 -10.67 -12.56
C GLU A 244 14.24 -9.31 -12.03
N TYR A 245 13.67 -8.84 -10.92
CA TYR A 245 14.09 -7.59 -10.31
C TYR A 245 15.42 -7.77 -9.58
N PHE A 246 15.60 -8.91 -8.91
CA PHE A 246 16.87 -9.27 -8.27
C PHE A 246 18.01 -9.34 -9.30
N ASP A 247 17.75 -9.94 -10.46
CA ASP A 247 18.77 -10.12 -11.50
C ASP A 247 19.10 -8.83 -12.26
N THR A 248 18.10 -7.97 -12.51
CA THR A 248 18.25 -6.85 -13.44
C THR A 248 18.28 -5.46 -12.79
N GLY A 249 17.85 -5.33 -11.54
CA GLY A 249 17.65 -4.03 -10.89
C GLY A 249 16.56 -3.16 -11.52
N ARG A 250 15.69 -3.75 -12.35
CA ARG A 250 14.57 -3.04 -13.00
C ARG A 250 13.29 -3.20 -12.18
N ALA A 251 12.92 -2.16 -11.44
CA ALA A 251 11.64 -2.14 -10.73
C ALA A 251 10.49 -1.97 -11.73
N THR A 252 9.45 -2.81 -11.58
CA THR A 252 8.25 -2.80 -12.43
C THR A 252 7.00 -2.97 -11.56
N LEU A 253 5.83 -2.62 -12.12
CA LEU A 253 4.54 -2.93 -11.49
C LEU A 253 4.37 -4.45 -11.26
N GLN A 254 4.92 -5.28 -12.16
CA GLN A 254 4.88 -6.74 -12.06
C GLN A 254 5.75 -7.29 -10.92
N GLY A 255 6.74 -6.52 -10.44
CA GLY A 255 7.46 -6.84 -9.22
C GLY A 255 6.56 -6.77 -7.98
N ASP A 256 5.73 -5.73 -7.88
CA ASP A 256 4.76 -5.60 -6.78
C ASP A 256 3.67 -6.68 -6.85
N VAL A 257 3.25 -7.09 -8.06
CA VAL A 257 2.31 -8.20 -8.27
C VAL A 257 2.89 -9.50 -7.68
N TYR A 258 4.15 -9.80 -7.98
CA TYR A 258 4.83 -10.97 -7.42
C TYR A 258 4.88 -10.91 -5.89
N SER A 259 5.29 -9.79 -5.32
CA SER A 259 5.33 -9.59 -3.87
C SER A 259 3.93 -9.74 -3.24
N PHE A 260 2.87 -9.29 -3.90
CA PHE A 260 1.50 -9.52 -3.45
C PHE A 260 1.10 -11.00 -3.52
N GLY A 261 1.56 -11.74 -4.55
CA GLY A 261 1.41 -13.19 -4.61
C GLY A 261 2.00 -13.91 -3.40
N VAL A 262 3.17 -13.45 -2.91
CA VAL A 262 3.76 -13.96 -1.66
C VAL A 262 2.87 -13.66 -0.44
N VAL A 263 2.30 -12.46 -0.35
CA VAL A 263 1.35 -12.10 0.73
C VAL A 263 0.10 -12.99 0.72
N LEU A 264 -0.42 -13.35 -0.47
CA LEU A 264 -1.53 -14.30 -0.57
C LEU A 264 -1.15 -15.68 -0.01
N LEU A 265 0.08 -16.14 -0.25
CA LEU A 265 0.57 -17.39 0.34
C LEU A 265 0.69 -17.30 1.85
N GLU A 266 1.15 -16.17 2.40
CA GLU A 266 1.17 -15.97 3.86
C GLU A 266 -0.25 -16.01 4.45
N LEU A 267 -1.23 -15.39 3.79
CA LEU A 267 -2.62 -15.39 4.24
C LEU A 267 -3.24 -16.79 4.20
N LEU A 268 -2.86 -17.64 3.25
CA LEU A 268 -3.36 -19.02 3.15
C LEU A 268 -2.68 -19.97 4.15
N THR A 269 -1.36 -19.87 4.26
CA THR A 269 -0.54 -20.87 4.97
C THR A 269 -0.17 -20.46 6.39
N GLY A 270 -0.26 -19.17 6.72
CA GLY A 270 0.26 -18.62 7.98
C GLY A 270 1.78 -18.77 8.12
N LYS A 271 2.49 -19.14 7.05
CA LYS A 271 3.95 -19.34 7.05
C LYS A 271 4.67 -18.07 6.63
N LYS A 272 5.76 -17.77 7.33
CA LYS A 272 6.60 -16.61 6.99
C LYS A 272 7.47 -16.95 5.77
N PRO A 273 7.60 -16.05 4.76
CA PRO A 273 8.40 -16.37 3.57
C PRO A 273 9.88 -16.62 3.86
N SER A 274 10.37 -16.04 4.96
CA SER A 274 11.73 -16.18 5.47
C SER A 274 11.82 -17.14 6.67
N ASP A 275 10.90 -18.11 6.81
CA ASP A 275 10.94 -19.11 7.86
C ASP A 275 12.25 -19.92 7.77
N GLU A 276 12.92 -20.13 8.91
CA GLU A 276 14.20 -20.83 9.00
C GLU A 276 14.09 -22.28 8.50
N ALA A 277 12.93 -22.91 8.69
CA ALA A 277 12.67 -24.26 8.18
C ALA A 277 12.85 -24.36 6.65
N PHE A 278 12.47 -23.32 5.91
CA PHE A 278 12.69 -23.31 4.46
C PHE A 278 14.17 -23.18 4.11
N MET A 279 14.92 -22.39 4.88
CA MET A 279 16.36 -22.21 4.65
C MET A 279 17.14 -23.50 4.94
N GLU A 280 16.79 -24.23 6.00
CA GLU A 280 17.40 -25.53 6.35
C GLU A 280 17.18 -26.57 5.24
N GLU A 281 16.03 -26.54 4.59
CA GLU A 281 15.68 -27.41 3.47
C GLU A 281 16.20 -26.89 2.10
N GLY A 282 16.88 -25.74 2.07
CA GLY A 282 17.36 -25.10 0.84
C GLY A 282 16.24 -24.66 -0.11
N THR A 283 15.05 -24.39 0.42
CA THR A 283 13.86 -23.98 -0.32
C THR A 283 13.37 -22.60 0.11
N MET A 284 12.25 -22.15 -0.48
CA MET A 284 11.54 -20.94 -0.10
C MET A 284 10.05 -21.22 -0.08
N LEU A 285 9.26 -20.41 0.64
CA LEU A 285 7.80 -20.55 0.69
C LEU A 285 7.18 -20.72 -0.71
N VAL A 286 7.59 -19.89 -1.67
CA VAL A 286 7.09 -19.95 -3.05
C VAL A 286 7.37 -21.30 -3.71
N THR A 287 8.61 -21.80 -3.60
CA THR A 287 9.02 -23.09 -4.18
C THR A 287 8.29 -24.25 -3.54
N TRP A 288 8.15 -24.23 -2.21
CA TRP A 288 7.43 -25.24 -1.45
C TRP A 288 5.94 -25.27 -1.81
N VAL A 289 5.25 -24.12 -1.81
CA VAL A 289 3.82 -24.07 -2.18
C VAL A 289 3.61 -24.49 -3.64
N LYS A 290 4.49 -24.11 -4.58
CA LYS A 290 4.38 -24.56 -5.98
C LYS A 290 4.42 -26.09 -6.10
N ALA A 291 5.23 -26.76 -5.28
CA ALA A 291 5.25 -28.23 -5.24
C ALA A 291 3.94 -28.80 -4.69
N VAL A 292 3.41 -28.19 -3.62
CA VAL A 292 2.15 -28.59 -2.99
C VAL A 292 0.95 -28.46 -3.95
N VAL A 293 0.85 -27.34 -4.66
CA VAL A 293 -0.22 -27.08 -5.64
C VAL A 293 -0.12 -28.06 -6.81
N ARG A 294 1.09 -28.32 -7.31
CA ARG A 294 1.31 -29.33 -8.38
C ARG A 294 0.82 -30.72 -7.96
N ASP A 295 1.03 -31.06 -6.69
CA ASP A 295 0.65 -32.36 -6.12
C ASP A 295 -0.81 -32.39 -5.64
N LYS A 296 -1.57 -31.28 -5.78
CA LYS A 296 -2.97 -31.09 -5.36
C LYS A 296 -3.20 -31.36 -3.87
N LYS A 297 -2.31 -30.83 -3.03
CA LYS A 297 -2.30 -31.02 -1.57
C LYS A 297 -2.50 -29.70 -0.80
N GLU A 298 -3.20 -28.74 -1.39
CA GLU A 298 -3.40 -27.40 -0.83
C GLU A 298 -4.01 -27.42 0.58
N GLU A 299 -4.92 -28.35 0.85
CA GLU A 299 -5.54 -28.58 2.15
C GLU A 299 -4.55 -28.89 3.28
N LEU A 300 -3.39 -29.48 2.97
CA LEU A 300 -2.40 -29.87 3.97
C LEU A 300 -1.52 -28.71 4.44
N VAL A 301 -1.53 -27.59 3.72
CA VAL A 301 -0.67 -26.43 3.98
C VAL A 301 -1.42 -25.23 4.51
N LEU A 302 -2.74 -25.35 4.64
CA LEU A 302 -3.59 -24.32 5.18
C LEU A 302 -3.26 -24.05 6.64
N ASP A 303 -3.34 -22.77 7.00
CA ASP A 303 -3.28 -22.37 8.39
C ASP A 303 -4.52 -22.88 9.13
N ASN A 304 -4.31 -23.71 10.15
CA ASN A 304 -5.39 -24.25 11.00
C ASN A 304 -6.27 -23.16 11.63
N SER A 305 -5.78 -21.92 11.73
CA SER A 305 -6.52 -20.79 12.28
C SER A 305 -7.49 -20.12 11.28
N LEU A 306 -7.54 -20.57 10.03
CA LEU A 306 -8.53 -20.11 9.04
C LEU A 306 -9.99 -20.39 9.44
N GLY A 307 -10.23 -21.40 10.28
CA GLY A 307 -11.57 -21.83 10.65
C GLY A 307 -12.33 -22.43 9.47
N SER A 308 -13.65 -22.20 9.41
CA SER A 308 -14.48 -22.68 8.30
C SER A 308 -14.20 -21.88 7.03
N CYS A 309 -13.63 -22.54 6.01
CA CYS A 309 -13.41 -21.98 4.68
C CYS A 309 -13.93 -22.95 3.61
N SER A 310 -14.47 -22.43 2.51
CA SER A 310 -14.78 -23.29 1.36
C SER A 310 -13.48 -23.58 0.62
N MET A 311 -13.19 -24.87 0.41
CA MET A 311 -12.02 -25.27 -0.38
C MET A 311 -12.03 -24.71 -1.81
N GLN A 312 -13.21 -24.40 -2.36
CA GLN A 312 -13.31 -23.73 -3.65
C GLN A 312 -12.72 -22.30 -3.60
N GLU A 313 -13.00 -21.55 -2.55
CA GLU A 313 -12.48 -20.19 -2.38
C GLU A 313 -10.97 -20.22 -2.13
N VAL A 314 -10.54 -21.13 -1.26
CA VAL A 314 -9.12 -21.36 -0.96
C VAL A 314 -8.35 -21.70 -2.23
N ASN A 315 -8.82 -22.65 -3.02
CA ASN A 315 -8.18 -23.06 -4.26
C ASN A 315 -8.18 -21.92 -5.30
N LYS A 316 -9.21 -21.08 -5.31
CA LYS A 316 -9.24 -19.87 -6.14
C LYS A 316 -8.16 -18.88 -5.72
N VAL A 317 -7.98 -18.62 -4.41
CA VAL A 317 -6.92 -17.71 -3.93
C VAL A 317 -5.53 -18.30 -4.16
N PHE A 318 -5.34 -19.62 -4.01
CA PHE A 318 -4.09 -20.29 -4.43
C PHE A 318 -3.82 -20.08 -5.92
N SER A 319 -4.84 -20.25 -6.77
CA SER A 319 -4.72 -20.05 -8.22
C SER A 319 -4.31 -18.61 -8.54
N ILE A 320 -4.92 -17.62 -7.89
CA ILE A 320 -4.54 -16.20 -8.03
C ILE A 320 -3.09 -15.98 -7.57
N ALA A 321 -2.69 -16.54 -6.43
CA ALA A 321 -1.31 -16.44 -5.95
C ALA A 321 -0.33 -17.06 -6.94
N MET A 322 -0.63 -18.22 -7.52
CA MET A 322 0.22 -18.86 -8.53
C MET A 322 0.36 -18.01 -9.79
N MET A 323 -0.73 -17.39 -10.28
CA MET A 323 -0.69 -16.46 -11.40
C MET A 323 0.20 -15.24 -11.10
N CYS A 324 0.10 -14.66 -9.90
CA CYS A 324 0.97 -13.57 -9.47
C CYS A 324 2.46 -13.99 -9.37
N LEU A 325 2.72 -15.26 -9.06
CA LEU A 325 4.06 -15.83 -8.86
C LEU A 325 4.64 -16.46 -10.13
N GLU A 326 4.07 -16.19 -11.31
CA GLU A 326 4.62 -16.65 -12.58
C GLU A 326 6.07 -16.14 -12.76
N PRO A 327 7.02 -17.01 -13.14
CA PRO A 327 8.42 -16.58 -13.33
C PRO A 327 8.56 -15.51 -14.40
N ASP A 328 7.78 -15.61 -15.48
CA ASP A 328 7.72 -14.62 -16.54
C ASP A 328 6.79 -13.45 -16.11
N PRO A 329 7.33 -12.24 -15.89
CA PRO A 329 6.52 -11.09 -15.46
C PRO A 329 5.45 -10.69 -16.48
N LEU A 330 5.58 -11.07 -17.76
CA LEU A 330 4.58 -10.77 -18.79
C LEU A 330 3.33 -11.67 -18.68
N LYS A 331 3.43 -12.80 -17.98
CA LYS A 331 2.31 -13.73 -17.75
C LYS A 331 1.57 -13.46 -16.46
N ARG A 332 2.12 -12.60 -15.60
CA ARG A 332 1.47 -12.19 -14.35
C ARG A 332 0.28 -11.27 -14.66
N PRO A 333 -0.83 -11.42 -13.94
CA PRO A 333 -1.97 -10.51 -14.07
C PRO A 333 -1.58 -9.11 -13.59
N THR A 334 -2.25 -8.09 -14.09
CA THR A 334 -2.24 -6.74 -13.51
C THR A 334 -2.93 -6.74 -12.15
N MET A 335 -2.63 -5.77 -11.29
CA MET A 335 -3.33 -5.66 -10.00
C MET A 335 -4.82 -5.35 -10.16
N ALA A 336 -5.23 -4.70 -11.24
CA ALA A 336 -6.65 -4.54 -11.59
C ALA A 336 -7.35 -5.90 -11.86
N GLU A 337 -6.69 -6.79 -12.61
CA GLU A 337 -7.20 -8.15 -12.85
C GLU A 337 -7.23 -8.97 -11.56
N VAL A 338 -6.20 -8.86 -10.71
CA VAL A 338 -6.16 -9.51 -9.38
C VAL A 338 -7.34 -9.06 -8.51
N VAL A 339 -7.66 -7.76 -8.48
CA VAL A 339 -8.84 -7.23 -7.78
C VAL A 339 -10.11 -7.85 -8.35
N SER A 340 -10.29 -7.86 -9.67
CA SER A 340 -11.46 -8.46 -10.31
C SER A 340 -11.62 -9.95 -9.94
N LEU A 341 -10.53 -10.72 -9.95
CA LEU A 341 -10.56 -12.15 -9.63
C LEU A 341 -10.94 -12.39 -8.16
N LEU A 342 -10.47 -11.54 -7.25
CA LEU A 342 -10.83 -11.59 -5.82
C LEU A 342 -12.29 -11.11 -5.59
N GLU A 343 -12.79 -10.12 -6.30
CA GLU A 343 -14.14 -9.59 -6.08
C GLU A 343 -15.24 -10.45 -6.73
N GLN A 344 -14.95 -11.11 -7.86
CA GLN A 344 -15.89 -12.07 -8.48
C GLN A 344 -16.32 -13.16 -7.48
N THR A 345 -15.41 -13.64 -6.64
CA THR A 345 -15.72 -14.64 -5.59
C THR A 345 -16.68 -14.09 -4.54
N GLU A 346 -16.68 -12.79 -4.28
CA GLU A 346 -17.57 -12.15 -3.32
C GLU A 346 -18.97 -11.99 -3.91
N ALA A 347 -19.07 -11.67 -5.21
CA ALA A 347 -20.33 -11.58 -5.94
C ALA A 347 -21.02 -12.95 -6.11
N ASP A 348 -20.27 -14.01 -6.40
CA ASP A 348 -20.81 -15.37 -6.54
C ASP A 348 -21.51 -15.86 -5.24
N LYS A 349 -21.06 -15.38 -4.08
CA LYS A 349 -21.72 -15.65 -2.78
C LYS A 349 -23.08 -14.99 -2.64
N LEU A 350 -23.20 -13.73 -3.07
CA LEU A 350 -24.44 -12.98 -2.95
C LEU A 350 -25.54 -13.58 -3.83
N ILE A 351 -25.16 -14.20 -4.94
CA ILE A 351 -26.09 -14.86 -5.89
C ILE A 351 -26.47 -16.27 -5.39
N THR A 352 -25.56 -16.99 -4.72
CA THR A 352 -25.84 -18.34 -4.21
C THR A 352 -26.55 -18.36 -2.84
N ALA A 353 -26.53 -17.24 -2.11
CA ALA A 353 -27.22 -17.07 -0.82
C ALA A 353 -28.62 -16.44 -0.93
N SER A 354 -29.01 -15.98 -2.13
CA SER A 354 -30.36 -15.49 -2.49
C SER A 354 -31.15 -16.57 -3.22
#